data_AF-A0A1M7LVI0-F1
#
_entry.id   AF-A0A1M7LVI0-F1
#
_cell.length_a   1.000
_cell.length_b   1.000
_cell.length_c   1.000
_cell.angle_alpha   90.00
_cell.angle_beta   90.00
_cell.angle_gamma   90.00
#
_symmetry.space_group_name_H-M   'P 1'
#
loop_
_entity.id
_entity.type
_entity.pdbx_description
1 polymer ?
#
loop_
_entity_poly.entity_id
_entity_poly.type
_entity_poly.pdbx_seq_one_letter_code
_entity_poly.pdbx_strand_id
1 'polypeptide(L)'
;MKLLPMNLLNDGGPLFMYTILITLIICVLLTIVVLIKSDKNDKGLKLIKSISLFALVWGFLGMMLGLMGAFQALSISSGFSTKILAGGLKICLYSPIFGSLTFLIARLGIIGIILKQK
;
A
#
# COMPACT_ATOMS: atom_id res chain seq x y z
N MET A 1 -0.53 -23.78 0.48
CA MET A 1 0.02 -22.49 0.01
C MET A 1 -0.08 -22.45 -1.50
N LYS A 2 -1.00 -21.66 -2.07
CA LYS A 2 -0.98 -21.32 -3.50
C LYS A 2 -0.63 -19.83 -3.56
N LEU A 3 0.67 -19.55 -3.62
CA LEU A 3 1.30 -18.24 -3.52
C LEU A 3 1.15 -17.43 -4.82
N LEU A 4 -0.05 -17.47 -5.42
CA LEU A 4 -0.33 -16.66 -6.59
C LEU A 4 -0.56 -15.22 -6.10
N PRO A 5 0.15 -14.21 -6.65
CA PRO A 5 -0.01 -12.82 -6.25
C PRO A 5 -1.47 -12.34 -6.41
N MET A 6 -2.20 -12.92 -7.36
CA MET A 6 -3.62 -12.68 -7.58
C MET A 6 -4.50 -13.06 -6.38
N ASN A 7 -4.14 -14.13 -5.64
CA ASN A 7 -4.89 -14.55 -4.46
C ASN A 7 -4.66 -13.59 -3.29
N LEU A 8 -3.42 -13.12 -3.08
CA LEU A 8 -3.15 -12.13 -2.04
C LEU A 8 -3.87 -10.80 -2.28
N LEU A 9 -3.92 -10.34 -3.54
CA LEU A 9 -4.60 -9.09 -3.91
C LEU A 9 -6.12 -9.20 -3.72
N ASN A 10 -6.70 -10.37 -3.98
CA ASN A 10 -8.13 -10.58 -3.74
C ASN A 10 -8.44 -10.77 -2.24
N ASP A 11 -7.56 -11.43 -1.49
CA ASP A 11 -7.75 -11.68 -0.06
C ASP A 11 -7.62 -10.40 0.78
N GLY A 12 -6.72 -9.48 0.41
CA GLY A 12 -6.45 -8.24 1.15
C GLY A 12 -7.45 -7.09 0.95
N GLY A 13 -8.58 -7.36 0.30
CA GLY A 13 -9.54 -6.33 -0.11
C GLY A 13 -9.20 -5.79 -1.51
N PRO A 14 -9.89 -6.25 -2.57
CA PRO A 14 -9.55 -5.94 -3.96
C PRO A 14 -9.40 -4.44 -4.21
N LEU A 15 -10.34 -3.62 -3.72
CA LEU A 15 -10.32 -2.18 -3.94
C LEU A 15 -9.05 -1.51 -3.39
N PHE A 16 -8.64 -1.86 -2.17
CA PHE A 16 -7.42 -1.28 -1.57
C PHE A 16 -6.17 -1.81 -2.25
N MET A 17 -6.10 -3.12 -2.45
CA MET A 17 -4.94 -3.79 -3.05
C MET A 17 -4.66 -3.32 -4.48
N TYR A 18 -5.67 -3.28 -5.35
CA TYR A 18 -5.50 -2.82 -6.73
C TYR A 18 -5.16 -1.33 -6.82
N THR A 19 -5.75 -0.49 -5.95
CA THR A 19 -5.41 0.95 -5.91
C THR A 19 -3.96 1.18 -5.49
N ILE A 20 -3.46 0.43 -4.50
CA ILE A 20 -2.05 0.49 -4.08
C ILE A 20 -1.14 -0.03 -5.21
N LEU A 21 -1.56 -1.07 -5.94
CA LEU A 21 -0.79 -1.59 -7.07
C LEU A 21 -0.67 -0.58 -8.22
N ILE A 22 -1.75 0.12 -8.55
CA ILE A 22 -1.73 1.18 -9.57
C ILE A 22 -0.82 2.32 -9.14
N THR A 23 -0.91 2.76 -7.88
CA THR A 23 -0.03 3.82 -7.33
C THR A 23 1.44 3.39 -7.28
N LEU A 24 1.72 2.11 -7.02
CA LEU A 24 3.07 1.55 -7.12
C LEU A 24 3.62 1.66 -8.55
N ILE A 25 2.85 1.25 -9.55
CA ILE A 25 3.27 1.34 -10.96
C ILE A 25 3.54 2.80 -11.35
N ILE A 26 2.64 3.72 -10.97
CA ILE A 26 2.80 5.16 -11.22
C ILE A 26 4.08 5.68 -10.56
N CYS A 27 4.33 5.34 -9.28
CA CYS A 27 5.54 5.74 -8.58
C CYS A 27 6.82 5.23 -9.26
N VAL A 28 6.84 3.97 -9.70
CA VAL A 28 7.99 3.38 -10.40
C VAL A 28 8.23 4.07 -11.74
N LEU A 29 7.19 4.27 -12.54
CA LEU A 29 7.28 4.98 -13.82
C LEU A 29 7.79 6.41 -13.65
N LEU A 30 7.24 7.16 -12.68
CA LEU A 30 7.70 8.51 -12.37
C LEU A 30 9.16 8.54 -11.91
N THR A 31 9.57 7.58 -11.08
CA THR A 31 10.96 7.48 -10.62
C THR A 31 11.91 7.26 -11.80
N ILE A 32 11.58 6.36 -12.73
CA ILE A 32 12.37 6.11 -13.94
C ILE A 32 12.43 7.36 -14.82
N VAL A 33 11.29 8.01 -15.06
CA VAL A 33 11.23 9.23 -15.88
C VAL A 33 12.09 10.35 -15.29
N VAL A 34 12.02 10.57 -13.97
CA VAL A 34 12.82 11.61 -13.29
C VAL A 34 14.31 11.27 -13.33
N LEU A 35 14.69 10.00 -13.20
CA LEU A 35 16.09 9.55 -13.31
C LEU A 35 16.71 9.78 -14.70
N ILE A 36 15.90 9.66 -15.76
CA ILE A 36 16.34 9.86 -17.15
C ILE A 36 16.35 11.35 -17.51
N LYS A 37 15.27 12.08 -17.21
CA LYS A 37 15.11 13.48 -17.63
C LYS A 37 15.89 14.48 -16.76
N SER A 38 16.44 14.05 -15.62
CA SER A 38 17.20 14.87 -14.66
C SER A 38 16.60 16.27 -14.50
N ASP A 39 15.35 16.31 -14.04
CA ASP A 39 14.57 17.53 -13.95
C ASP A 39 15.16 18.46 -12.86
N LYS A 40 15.62 19.66 -13.27
CA LYS A 40 16.19 20.67 -12.37
C LYS A 40 15.15 21.32 -11.44
N ASN A 41 13.85 21.08 -11.65
CA ASN A 41 12.78 21.87 -11.04
C ASN A 41 12.11 21.16 -9.84
N ASP A 42 12.64 20.02 -9.38
CA ASP A 42 12.19 19.24 -8.20
C ASP A 42 10.70 18.79 -8.23
N LYS A 43 9.95 19.12 -9.28
CA LYS A 43 8.50 18.85 -9.39
C LYS A 43 8.22 17.35 -9.39
N GLY A 44 9.00 16.58 -10.14
CA GLY A 44 8.88 15.12 -10.19
C GLY A 44 9.13 14.47 -8.83
N LEU A 45 10.13 14.96 -8.08
CA LEU A 45 10.45 14.46 -6.74
C LEU A 45 9.32 14.72 -5.75
N LYS A 46 8.73 15.93 -5.78
CA LYS A 46 7.57 16.31 -4.96
C LYS A 46 6.36 15.42 -5.30
N LEU A 47 6.12 15.15 -6.58
CA LEU A 47 5.01 14.31 -7.00
C LEU A 47 5.17 12.86 -6.52
N ILE A 48 6.37 12.27 -6.64
CA ILE A 48 6.64 10.92 -6.11
C ILE A 48 6.43 10.87 -4.59
N LYS A 49 6.90 11.90 -3.85
CA LYS A 49 6.67 12.02 -2.40
C LYS A 49 5.18 12.04 -2.05
N SER A 50 4.36 12.82 -2.76
CA SER A 50 2.92 12.89 -2.50
C SER A 50 2.20 11.58 -2.83
N ILE A 51 2.48 10.97 -3.98
CA ILE A 51 1.80 9.73 -4.40
C ILE A 51 2.19 8.55 -3.51
N SER A 52 3.47 8.45 -3.14
CA SER A 52 3.93 7.40 -2.21
C SER A 52 3.29 7.52 -0.83
N LEU A 53 3.15 8.75 -0.30
CA LEU A 53 2.48 8.98 0.98
C LEU A 53 0.98 8.66 0.89
N PHE A 54 0.34 8.98 -0.24
CA PHE A 54 -1.04 8.58 -0.50
C PHE A 54 -1.19 7.04 -0.46
N ALA A 55 -0.32 6.29 -1.13
CA ALA A 55 -0.36 4.82 -1.13
C ALA A 55 -0.24 4.23 0.30
N LEU A 56 0.61 4.84 1.14
CA LEU A 56 0.76 4.45 2.55
C LEU A 56 -0.54 4.68 3.32
N VAL A 57 -1.09 5.90 3.28
CA VAL A 57 -2.31 6.27 4.00
C VAL A 57 -3.51 5.45 3.51
N TRP A 58 -3.59 5.18 2.21
CA TRP A 58 -4.62 4.32 1.63
C TRP A 58 -4.55 2.88 2.17
N GLY A 59 -3.33 2.36 2.36
CA GLY A 59 -3.10 1.08 3.02
C GLY A 59 -3.67 1.02 4.43
N PHE A 60 -3.42 2.06 5.23
CA PHE A 60 -3.97 2.18 6.60
C PHE A 60 -5.49 2.36 6.61
N LEU A 61 -6.06 3.08 5.63
CA LEU A 61 -7.51 3.20 5.48
C LEU A 61 -8.17 1.82 5.27
N GLY A 62 -7.59 0.98 4.42
CA GLY A 62 -8.05 -0.39 4.22
C GLY A 62 -7.97 -1.22 5.50
N MET A 63 -6.95 -1.02 6.34
CA MET A 63 -6.86 -1.66 7.66
C MET A 63 -8.00 -1.24 8.58
N MET A 64 -8.29 0.06 8.67
CA MET A 64 -9.35 0.60 9.53
C MET A 64 -10.72 0.03 9.13
N LEU A 65 -11.01 -0.02 7.82
CA LEU A 65 -12.28 -0.55 7.32
C LEU A 65 -12.37 -2.07 7.49
N GLY A 66 -11.28 -2.81 7.27
CA GLY A 66 -11.23 -4.25 7.51
C GLY A 66 -11.42 -4.60 8.98
N LEU A 67 -10.79 -3.86 9.88
CA LEU A 67 -10.92 -4.04 11.32
C LEU A 67 -12.34 -3.69 11.81
N MET A 68 -12.94 -2.63 11.26
CA MET A 68 -14.33 -2.28 11.52
C MET A 68 -15.28 -3.44 11.13
N GLY A 69 -15.08 -4.05 9.97
CA GLY A 69 -15.84 -5.24 9.56
C GLY A 69 -15.62 -6.45 10.48
N ALA A 70 -14.39 -6.68 10.94
CA ALA A 70 -14.08 -7.75 11.88
C ALA A 70 -14.79 -7.56 13.23
N PHE A 71 -14.82 -6.32 13.75
CA PHE A 71 -15.53 -6.00 14.99
C PHE A 71 -17.06 -6.09 14.84
N GLN A 72 -17.62 -5.70 13.70
CA GLN A 72 -19.04 -5.90 13.40
C GLN A 72 -19.42 -7.40 13.38
N ALA A 73 -18.56 -8.24 12.79
CA ALA A 73 -18.79 -9.69 12.79
C ALA A 73 -18.74 -10.28 14.22
N LEU A 74 -17.88 -9.75 15.09
CA LEU A 74 -17.84 -10.14 16.50
C LEU A 74 -19.06 -9.70 17.29
N SER A 75 -19.57 -8.47 17.07
CA SER A 75 -20.70 -7.94 17.84
C SER A 75 -22.02 -8.67 17.57
N ILE A 76 -22.14 -9.33 16.42
CA ILE A 76 -23.32 -10.12 16.04
C ILE A 76 -23.18 -11.58 16.49
N SER A 77 -21.96 -12.04 16.78
CA SER A 77 -21.72 -13.44 17.18
C SER A 77 -22.11 -13.68 18.64
N SER A 78 -22.74 -14.83 18.92
CA SER A 78 -23.24 -15.21 20.26
C SER A 78 -22.15 -15.61 21.25
N GLY A 79 -20.93 -15.08 21.12
CA GLY A 79 -19.79 -15.34 21.99
C GLY A 79 -18.48 -14.78 21.44
N PHE A 80 -17.45 -14.65 22.29
CA PHE A 80 -16.12 -14.21 21.84
C PHE A 80 -15.44 -15.28 20.98
N SER A 81 -15.56 -15.15 19.66
CA SER A 81 -14.86 -16.03 18.71
C SER A 81 -13.50 -15.44 18.33
N THR A 82 -12.44 -15.89 19.01
CA THR A 82 -11.04 -15.56 18.66
C THR A 82 -10.72 -15.92 17.21
N LYS A 83 -11.42 -16.91 16.63
CA LYS A 83 -11.28 -17.30 15.22
C LYS A 83 -11.75 -16.21 14.25
N ILE A 84 -12.88 -15.54 14.54
CA ILE A 84 -13.40 -14.45 13.71
C ILE A 84 -12.43 -13.26 13.74
N LEU A 85 -11.97 -12.89 14.95
CA LEU A 85 -11.02 -11.81 15.12
C LEU A 85 -9.69 -12.09 14.40
N ALA A 86 -9.13 -13.29 14.56
CA ALA A 86 -7.87 -13.68 13.93
C ALA A 86 -7.97 -13.70 12.39
N GLY A 87 -9.10 -14.14 11.84
CA GLY A 87 -9.37 -14.10 10.41
C GLY A 87 -9.45 -12.67 9.87
N GLY A 88 -10.22 -11.81 10.52
CA GLY A 88 -10.36 -10.40 10.13
C GLY A 88 -9.05 -9.62 10.23
N LEU A 89 -8.29 -9.83 11.32
CA LEU A 89 -6.97 -9.22 11.52
C LEU A 89 -5.97 -9.64 10.44
N LYS A 90 -5.94 -10.92 10.10
CA LYS A 90 -5.05 -11.41 9.04
C LYS A 90 -5.32 -10.70 7.71
N ILE A 91 -6.61 -10.54 7.36
CA ILE A 91 -7.02 -9.93 6.10
C ILE A 91 -6.70 -8.43 6.09
N CYS A 92 -7.04 -7.70 7.15
CA CYS A 92 -6.87 -6.25 7.16
C CYS A 92 -5.40 -5.80 7.19
N LEU A 93 -4.48 -6.67 7.62
CA LEU A 93 -3.03 -6.40 7.62
C LEU A 93 -2.39 -6.44 6.23
N TYR A 94 -2.98 -7.11 5.24
CA TYR A 94 -2.42 -7.12 3.88
C TYR A 94 -2.35 -5.71 3.28
N SER A 95 -3.40 -4.91 3.47
CA SER A 95 -3.51 -3.53 2.98
C SER A 95 -2.37 -2.60 3.43
N PRO A 96 -2.11 -2.39 4.73
CA PRO A 96 -1.03 -1.53 5.20
C PRO A 96 0.35 -2.10 4.90
N ILE A 97 0.54 -3.42 4.87
CA ILE A 97 1.84 -4.03 4.49
C ILE A 97 2.18 -3.68 3.04
N PHE A 98 1.22 -3.82 2.12
CA PHE A 98 1.44 -3.53 0.71
C PHE A 98 1.60 -2.02 0.45
N GLY A 99 0.82 -1.18 1.14
CA GLY A 99 0.98 0.27 1.10
C GLY A 99 2.35 0.72 1.62
N SER A 100 2.81 0.12 2.72
CA SER A 100 4.14 0.38 3.29
C SER A 100 5.27 -0.04 2.36
N LEU A 101 5.15 -1.21 1.73
CA LEU A 101 6.12 -1.69 0.74
C LEU A 101 6.21 -0.72 -0.44
N THR A 102 5.07 -0.28 -0.96
CA THR A 102 4.98 0.71 -2.05
C THR A 102 5.66 2.02 -1.67
N PHE A 103 5.40 2.53 -0.47
CA PHE A 103 6.02 3.74 0.06
C PHE A 103 7.54 3.60 0.19
N LEU A 104 8.03 2.48 0.72
CA LEU A 104 9.47 2.23 0.90
C LEU A 104 10.19 2.15 -0.45
N ILE A 105 9.63 1.46 -1.44
CA ILE A 105 10.20 1.37 -2.79
C ILE A 105 10.30 2.76 -3.42
N ALA A 106 9.24 3.55 -3.34
CA ALA A 106 9.26 4.92 -3.85
C ALA A 106 10.28 5.79 -3.11
N ARG A 107 10.45 5.60 -1.80
CA ARG A 107 11.43 6.35 -1.00
C ARG A 107 12.86 6.01 -1.36
N LEU A 108 13.16 4.74 -1.61
CA LEU A 108 14.46 4.31 -2.14
C LEU A 108 14.74 4.93 -3.51
N GLY A 109 13.72 4.99 -4.38
CA GLY A 109 13.81 5.68 -5.67
C GLY A 109 14.16 7.17 -5.54
N ILE A 110 13.49 7.88 -4.64
CA ILE A 110 13.78 9.29 -4.33
C ILE A 110 15.22 9.47 -3.82
N ILE A 111 15.69 8.62 -2.92
CA ILE A 111 17.06 8.69 -2.38
C ILE A 111 18.08 8.49 -3.52
N GLY A 112 17.86 7.53 -4.40
CA GLY A 112 18.71 7.30 -5.58
C GLY A 112 18.76 8.50 -6.52
N ILE A 113 17.63 9.18 -6.75
CA ILE A 113 17.58 10.41 -7.55
C ILE A 113 18.42 11.52 -6.90
N ILE A 114 18.25 11.75 -5.59
CA ILE A 114 18.98 12.80 -4.85
C ILE A 114 20.49 12.55 -4.88
N LEU A 115 20.93 11.31 -4.75
CA LEU A 115 22.35 10.96 -4.82
C LEU A 115 22.98 11.21 -6.20
N LYS A 116 22.21 11.03 -7.29
CA LYS A 116 22.70 11.27 -8.66
C LYS A 116 22.73 12.76 -9.03
N GLN A 117 21.90 13.58 -8.38
CA GLN A 117 21.83 15.02 -8.63
C GLN A 117 22.89 15.82 -7.85
N LYS A 118 23.59 15.18 -6.91
CA LYS A 118 24.68 15.75 -6.12
C LYS A 118 26.03 15.50 -6.80
#